data_AF-A0A5E4LG09-F1
#
_entry.id   AF-A0A5E4LG09-F1
#
_cell.length_a   1.000
_cell.length_b   1.000
_cell.length_c   1.000
_cell.angle_alpha   90.00
_cell.angle_beta   90.00
_cell.angle_gamma   90.00
#
_symmetry.space_group_name_H-M   'P 1'
#
loop_
_entity.id
_entity.type
_entity.pdbx_description
1 polymer ?
#
loop_
_entity_poly.entity_id
_entity_poly.type
_entity_poly.pdbx_seq_one_letter_code
_entity_poly.pdbx_strand_id
1 'polypeptide(L)'
;MPRQLIKEVNILSFIVVLSSVFVKMRKGELNKMMSAAIRKAGSERKLTKATGIPPITIYYYSHEIYNITQERFELLAAFLGISRKETERGEKTLLPSNWGRVKGGKNCLAKKKRDGTWKSNFNKMMIGSSRNLKAWHRKMKREQPIEYYHLQYERFKKVGAYKLVAKRGEKVRNSLEKDVADLLYGMKLEYEYEPLVKGKEKYYFPDFKVKNLLIECSMWRGEEKAYKLLHKIKDLQKEGYLAIVVVPRQLRHFYKVLDEYLVTDIGELKEKIICLGSSVSS
;
A
#
# COMPACT_ATOMS: atom_id res chain seq x y z
N MET A 1 34.11 20.02 -15.15
CA MET A 1 33.59 19.18 -14.07
C MET A 1 32.22 18.64 -14.47
N PRO A 2 32.05 17.33 -14.71
CA PRO A 2 30.82 16.80 -15.29
C PRO A 2 29.77 16.50 -14.21
N ARG A 3 28.53 16.87 -14.53
CA ARG A 3 27.30 16.66 -13.76
C ARG A 3 27.10 15.17 -13.46
N GLN A 4 26.97 14.83 -12.18
CA GLN A 4 26.49 13.53 -11.74
C GLN A 4 25.00 13.41 -12.11
N LEU A 5 24.73 12.62 -13.16
CA LEU A 5 23.42 12.03 -13.41
C LEU A 5 23.11 11.08 -12.25
N ILE A 6 22.25 11.53 -11.34
CA ILE A 6 21.56 10.65 -10.39
C ILE A 6 20.71 9.71 -11.25
N LYS A 7 21.16 8.45 -11.35
CA LYS A 7 20.33 7.36 -11.85
C LYS A 7 19.12 7.26 -10.93
N GLU A 8 17.95 7.57 -11.46
CA GLU A 8 16.68 7.11 -10.91
C GLU A 8 16.73 5.58 -10.89
N VAL A 9 17.11 5.02 -9.74
CA VAL A 9 16.87 3.62 -9.46
C VAL A 9 15.37 3.52 -9.25
N ASN A 10 14.69 3.09 -10.31
CA ASN A 10 13.29 2.73 -10.29
C ASN A 10 13.16 1.49 -9.38
N ILE A 11 12.96 1.71 -8.07
CA ILE A 11 12.70 0.67 -7.03
C ILE A 11 11.29 0.06 -7.20
N LEU A 12 10.72 0.13 -8.41
CA LEU A 12 9.60 -0.67 -8.87
C LEU A 12 10.06 -1.72 -9.88
N SER A 13 11.27 -2.24 -9.70
CA SER A 13 11.69 -3.49 -10.35
C SER A 13 10.82 -4.63 -9.82
N PHE A 14 9.65 -4.77 -10.45
CA PHE A 14 9.19 -6.02 -11.01
C PHE A 14 9.54 -7.23 -10.14
N ILE A 15 8.69 -7.50 -9.14
CA ILE A 15 8.29 -8.88 -8.97
C ILE A 15 7.47 -9.20 -10.23
N VAL A 16 8.14 -9.54 -11.35
CA VAL A 16 7.49 -10.38 -12.35
C VAL A 16 7.19 -11.65 -11.56
N VAL A 17 5.97 -11.73 -11.00
CA VAL A 17 5.42 -13.00 -10.60
C VAL A 17 5.30 -13.73 -11.93
N LEU A 18 6.35 -14.48 -12.29
CA LEU A 18 6.31 -15.41 -13.41
C LEU A 18 5.19 -16.37 -13.05
N SER A 19 3.99 -16.08 -13.55
CA SER A 19 2.82 -16.91 -13.36
C SER A 19 3.11 -18.19 -14.12
N SER A 20 3.62 -19.20 -13.41
CA SER A 20 3.85 -20.51 -13.98
C SER A 20 2.51 -21.10 -14.39
N VAL A 21 2.27 -21.13 -15.70
CA VAL A 21 1.10 -21.77 -16.29
C VAL A 21 1.35 -23.28 -16.27
N PHE A 22 0.36 -24.05 -15.82
CA PHE A 22 0.45 -25.51 -15.84
C PHE A 22 -0.29 -26.07 -17.04
N VAL A 23 0.25 -27.13 -17.63
CA VAL A 23 -0.36 -27.88 -18.72
C VAL A 23 -1.00 -29.12 -18.14
N LYS A 24 -2.32 -29.23 -18.25
CA LYS A 24 -3.03 -30.47 -17.97
C LYS A 24 -3.13 -31.29 -19.26
N MET A 25 -2.48 -32.45 -19.26
CA MET A 25 -2.57 -33.43 -20.35
C MET A 25 -3.68 -34.45 -20.06
N ARG A 26 -4.11 -35.19 -21.09
CA ARG A 26 -4.98 -36.36 -20.90
C ARG A 26 -4.27 -37.41 -20.05
N LYS A 27 -5.04 -38.18 -19.26
CA LYS A 27 -4.51 -39.24 -18.40
C LYS A 27 -3.68 -40.22 -19.22
N GLY A 28 -2.47 -40.54 -18.75
CA GLY A 28 -1.49 -41.40 -19.41
C GLY A 28 -0.57 -40.70 -20.41
N GLU A 29 -0.92 -39.52 -20.93
CA GLU A 29 -0.11 -38.84 -21.95
C GLU A 29 1.18 -38.24 -21.37
N LEU A 30 1.15 -37.75 -20.13
CA LEU A 30 2.36 -37.25 -19.47
C LEU A 30 3.29 -38.41 -19.14
N ASN A 31 2.74 -39.53 -18.64
CA ASN A 31 3.52 -40.75 -18.43
C ASN A 31 4.17 -41.26 -19.73
N LYS A 32 3.44 -41.28 -20.85
CA LYS A 32 4.00 -41.66 -22.17
C LYS A 32 5.14 -40.74 -22.60
N MET A 33 4.96 -39.43 -22.47
CA MET A 33 5.99 -38.44 -22.79
C MET A 33 7.24 -38.62 -21.92
N MET A 34 7.06 -38.83 -20.61
CA MET A 34 8.16 -39.10 -19.68
C MET A 34 8.87 -40.41 -20.01
N SER A 35 8.13 -41.47 -20.30
CA SER A 35 8.69 -42.78 -20.68
C SER A 35 9.52 -42.68 -21.97
N ALA A 36 9.02 -41.95 -22.97
CA ALA A 36 9.77 -41.69 -24.20
C ALA A 36 11.04 -40.88 -23.93
N ALA A 37 10.97 -39.86 -23.06
CA ALA A 37 12.11 -39.02 -22.71
C ALA A 37 13.17 -39.80 -21.93
N ILE A 38 12.77 -40.62 -20.96
CA ILE A 38 13.66 -41.50 -20.19
C ILE A 38 14.33 -42.51 -21.12
N ARG A 39 13.58 -43.15 -22.02
CA ARG A 39 14.13 -44.07 -23.02
C ARG A 39 15.15 -43.39 -23.94
N LYS A 40 14.85 -42.17 -24.43
CA LYS A 40 15.79 -41.39 -25.27
C LYS A 40 17.05 -40.99 -24.51
N ALA A 41 16.93 -40.65 -23.22
CA ALA A 41 18.08 -40.30 -22.37
C ALA A 41 18.87 -41.54 -21.88
N GLY A 42 18.25 -42.71 -21.86
CA GLY A 42 18.77 -43.98 -21.35
C GLY A 42 18.57 -44.21 -19.84
N SER A 43 18.29 -43.16 -19.05
CA SER A 43 17.87 -43.28 -17.64
C SER A 43 17.33 -41.96 -17.09
N GLU A 44 16.62 -41.98 -15.95
CA GLU A 44 16.12 -40.77 -15.28
C GLU A 44 17.26 -39.82 -14.87
N ARG A 45 18.38 -40.38 -14.41
CA ARG A 45 19.59 -39.60 -14.05
C ARG A 45 20.15 -38.86 -15.26
N LYS A 46 20.21 -39.52 -16.43
CA LYS A 46 20.66 -38.90 -17.68
C LYS A 46 19.66 -37.83 -18.16
N LEU A 47 18.36 -38.09 -18.03
CA LEU A 47 17.31 -37.11 -18.36
C LEU A 47 17.39 -35.86 -17.48
N THR A 48 17.63 -36.03 -16.17
CA THR A 48 17.88 -34.93 -15.22
C THR A 48 19.03 -34.06 -15.71
N LYS A 49 20.17 -34.68 -16.07
CA LYS A 49 21.36 -33.97 -16.55
C LYS A 49 21.10 -33.22 -17.86
N ALA A 50 20.29 -33.79 -18.75
CA ALA A 50 19.99 -33.21 -20.06
C ALA A 50 18.99 -32.05 -20.01
N THR A 51 18.00 -32.12 -19.12
CA THR A 51 16.87 -31.16 -19.08
C THR A 51 16.91 -30.20 -17.90
N GLY A 52 17.76 -30.46 -16.89
CA GLY A 52 17.80 -29.71 -15.64
C GLY A 52 16.61 -29.96 -14.71
N ILE A 53 15.68 -30.85 -15.08
CA ILE A 53 14.50 -31.17 -14.27
C ILE A 53 14.93 -32.09 -13.11
N PRO A 54 14.66 -31.72 -11.83
CA PRO A 54 15.10 -32.52 -10.68
C PRO A 54 14.54 -33.95 -10.69
N PRO A 55 15.29 -34.95 -10.17
CA PRO A 55 14.86 -36.36 -10.18
C PRO A 55 13.48 -36.59 -9.55
N ILE A 56 13.20 -35.94 -8.43
CA ILE A 56 11.90 -36.06 -7.75
C ILE A 56 10.74 -35.53 -8.61
N THR A 57 11.00 -34.51 -9.43
CA THR A 57 10.01 -33.97 -10.36
C THR A 57 9.76 -34.94 -11.51
N ILE A 58 10.81 -35.55 -12.06
CA ILE A 58 10.71 -36.60 -13.07
C ILE A 58 9.84 -37.74 -12.55
N TYR A 59 10.11 -38.23 -11.33
CA TYR A 59 9.28 -39.24 -10.69
C TYR A 59 7.79 -38.83 -10.63
N TYR A 60 7.49 -37.62 -10.18
CA TYR A 60 6.10 -37.15 -10.08
C TYR A 60 5.41 -37.04 -11.45
N TYR A 61 6.12 -36.64 -12.50
CA TYR A 61 5.56 -36.59 -13.85
C TYR A 61 5.38 -37.99 -14.44
N SER A 62 6.34 -38.89 -14.23
CA SER A 62 6.24 -40.29 -14.64
C SER A 62 5.04 -40.99 -14.01
N HIS A 63 4.64 -40.62 -12.80
CA HIS A 63 3.48 -41.21 -12.12
C HIS A 63 2.21 -40.33 -12.19
N GLU A 64 2.23 -39.25 -12.99
CA GLU A 64 1.14 -38.28 -13.14
C GLU A 64 0.60 -37.72 -11.81
N ILE A 65 1.45 -37.62 -10.79
CA ILE A 65 1.11 -37.08 -9.46
C ILE A 65 0.88 -35.56 -9.56
N TYR A 66 1.62 -34.88 -10.44
CA TYR A 66 1.50 -33.45 -10.68
C TYR A 66 1.36 -33.11 -12.17
N ASN A 67 0.67 -32.00 -12.45
CA ASN A 67 0.70 -31.38 -13.77
C ASN A 67 2.09 -30.78 -14.04
N ILE A 68 2.50 -30.82 -15.30
CA ILE A 68 3.76 -30.22 -15.75
C ILE A 68 3.60 -28.70 -15.95
N THR A 69 4.64 -27.91 -15.68
CA THR A 69 4.64 -26.48 -16.01
C THR A 69 4.88 -26.30 -17.52
N GLN A 70 4.37 -25.21 -18.11
CA GLN A 70 4.55 -24.92 -19.54
C GLN A 70 6.03 -24.94 -19.95
N GLU A 71 6.89 -24.29 -19.17
CA GLU A 71 8.34 -24.26 -19.38
C GLU A 71 8.95 -25.68 -19.43
N ARG A 72 8.61 -26.54 -18.47
CA ARG A 72 9.14 -27.91 -18.43
C ARG A 72 8.56 -28.79 -19.52
N PHE A 73 7.31 -28.54 -19.90
CA PHE A 73 6.69 -29.21 -21.03
C PHE A 73 7.43 -28.87 -22.32
N GLU A 74 7.74 -27.59 -22.56
CA GLU A 74 8.51 -27.13 -23.71
C GLU A 74 9.93 -27.72 -23.72
N LEU A 75 10.60 -27.76 -22.57
CA LEU A 75 11.91 -28.40 -22.42
C LEU A 75 11.87 -29.89 -22.81
N LEU A 76 10.88 -30.64 -22.33
CA LEU A 76 10.74 -32.05 -22.68
C LEU A 76 10.34 -32.26 -24.14
N ALA A 77 9.47 -31.40 -24.69
CA ALA A 77 9.07 -31.48 -26.09
C ALA A 77 10.26 -31.21 -27.02
N ALA A 78 11.05 -30.17 -26.72
CA ALA A 78 12.29 -29.88 -27.41
C ALA A 78 13.29 -31.03 -27.29
N PHE A 79 13.48 -31.58 -26.08
CA PHE A 79 14.34 -32.73 -25.86
C PHE A 79 13.92 -33.95 -26.68
N LEU A 80 12.62 -34.18 -26.86
CA LEU A 80 12.08 -35.26 -27.68
C LEU A 80 12.14 -34.98 -29.18
N GLY A 81 12.27 -33.72 -29.60
CA GLY A 81 12.20 -33.30 -31.01
C GLY A 81 10.76 -33.17 -31.51
N ILE A 82 9.80 -32.97 -30.61
CA ILE A 82 8.39 -32.77 -30.98
C ILE A 82 8.22 -31.33 -31.43
N SER A 83 7.67 -31.14 -32.63
CA SER A 83 7.48 -29.79 -33.18
C SER A 83 6.42 -29.01 -32.39
N ARG A 84 6.54 -27.68 -32.35
CA ARG A 84 5.56 -26.81 -31.67
C ARG A 84 4.13 -27.05 -32.17
N LYS A 85 3.96 -27.26 -33.48
CA LYS A 85 2.66 -27.57 -34.12
C LYS A 85 2.06 -28.90 -33.62
N GLU A 86 2.87 -29.93 -33.39
CA GLU A 86 2.41 -31.20 -32.81
C GLU A 86 2.06 -31.05 -31.33
N THR A 87 2.79 -30.20 -30.61
CA THR A 87 2.44 -29.92 -29.21
C THR A 87 1.11 -29.18 -29.06
N GLU A 88 0.66 -28.41 -30.07
CA GLU A 88 -0.61 -27.68 -30.05
C GLU A 88 -1.83 -28.54 -30.44
N ARG A 89 -1.61 -29.68 -31.11
CA ARG A 89 -2.69 -30.62 -31.51
C ARG A 89 -3.24 -31.48 -30.37
N GLY A 90 -2.55 -31.56 -29.24
CA GLY A 90 -3.05 -32.28 -28.06
C GLY A 90 -4.05 -31.42 -27.27
N GLU A 91 -5.16 -32.02 -26.82
CA GLU A 91 -6.05 -31.38 -25.84
C GLU A 91 -5.27 -31.02 -24.58
N LYS A 92 -5.03 -29.72 -24.40
CA LYS A 92 -4.33 -29.16 -23.24
C LYS A 92 -5.22 -28.10 -22.61
N THR A 93 -5.48 -28.26 -21.33
CA THR A 93 -6.07 -27.18 -20.55
C THR A 93 -4.95 -26.43 -19.83
N LEU A 94 -4.80 -25.15 -20.14
CA LEU A 94 -3.93 -24.26 -19.36
C LEU A 94 -4.60 -24.00 -18.01
N LEU A 95 -3.88 -24.29 -16.93
CA LEU A 95 -4.34 -24.06 -15.57
C LEU A 95 -3.59 -22.85 -14.97
N PRO A 96 -4.28 -22.00 -14.18
CA PRO A 96 -3.64 -20.87 -13.54
C PRO A 96 -2.62 -21.35 -12.51
N SER A 97 -1.61 -20.52 -12.22
CA SER A 97 -0.49 -20.83 -11.32
C SER A 97 -0.91 -21.20 -9.89
N ASN A 98 -2.13 -20.86 -9.49
CA ASN A 98 -2.71 -21.16 -8.18
C ASN A 98 -3.66 -22.37 -8.16
N TRP A 99 -3.87 -23.08 -9.28
CA TRP A 99 -4.86 -24.17 -9.39
C TRP A 99 -4.76 -25.21 -8.26
N GLY A 100 -3.55 -25.72 -7.99
CA GLY A 100 -3.31 -26.68 -6.91
C GLY A 100 -3.41 -26.06 -5.50
N ARG A 101 -3.16 -24.75 -5.38
CA ARG A 101 -3.25 -24.01 -4.11
C ARG A 101 -4.70 -23.76 -3.68
N VAL A 102 -5.65 -23.62 -4.61
CA VAL A 102 -7.07 -23.39 -4.27
C VAL A 102 -7.68 -24.62 -3.59
N LYS A 103 -7.47 -25.83 -4.15
CA LYS A 103 -7.96 -27.08 -3.53
C LYS A 103 -7.13 -27.47 -2.31
N GLY A 104 -5.80 -27.42 -2.40
CA GLY A 104 -4.89 -27.75 -1.30
C GLY A 104 -5.03 -26.81 -0.10
N GLY A 105 -5.23 -25.51 -0.35
CA GLY A 105 -5.46 -24.50 0.68
C GLY A 105 -6.77 -24.71 1.43
N LYS A 106 -7.87 -24.99 0.70
CA LYS A 106 -9.17 -25.32 1.32
C LYS A 106 -9.10 -26.59 2.17
N ASN A 107 -8.46 -27.65 1.66
CA ASN A 107 -8.31 -28.91 2.40
C ASN A 107 -7.36 -28.76 3.60
N CYS A 108 -6.27 -28.02 3.45
CA CYS A 108 -5.35 -27.70 4.55
C CYS A 108 -6.04 -26.86 5.64
N LEU A 109 -6.86 -25.89 5.25
CA LEU A 109 -7.65 -25.08 6.17
C LEU A 109 -8.68 -25.95 6.92
N ALA A 110 -9.42 -26.80 6.21
CA ALA A 110 -10.39 -27.71 6.79
C ALA A 110 -9.73 -28.69 7.77
N LYS A 111 -8.58 -29.26 7.39
CA LYS A 111 -7.76 -30.12 8.25
C LYS A 111 -7.29 -29.36 9.51
N LYS A 112 -6.68 -28.17 9.35
CA LYS A 112 -6.21 -27.35 10.49
C LYS A 112 -7.34 -26.92 11.43
N LYS A 113 -8.54 -26.69 10.92
CA LYS A 113 -9.73 -26.40 11.75
C LYS A 113 -10.16 -27.63 12.53
N ARG A 114 -10.22 -28.80 11.88
CA ARG A 114 -10.53 -30.10 12.52
C ARG A 114 -9.51 -30.45 13.60
N ASP A 115 -8.23 -30.28 13.30
CA ASP A 115 -7.11 -30.58 14.20
C ASP A 115 -6.96 -29.51 15.32
N GLY A 116 -7.82 -28.48 15.37
CA GLY A 116 -7.75 -27.37 16.34
C GLY A 116 -6.55 -26.42 16.18
N THR A 117 -5.58 -26.75 15.32
CA THR A 117 -4.33 -25.99 15.14
C THR A 117 -4.50 -24.65 14.42
N TRP A 118 -5.63 -24.44 13.73
CA TRP A 118 -5.87 -23.22 12.95
C TRP A 118 -5.83 -21.96 13.81
N LYS A 119 -6.56 -21.94 14.93
CA LYS A 119 -6.66 -20.75 15.80
C LYS A 119 -5.30 -20.35 16.37
N SER A 120 -4.52 -21.33 16.82
CA SER A 120 -3.16 -21.12 17.34
C SER A 120 -2.24 -20.55 16.26
N ASN A 121 -2.23 -21.14 15.06
CA ASN A 121 -1.41 -20.67 13.94
C ASN A 121 -1.83 -19.27 13.46
N PHE A 122 -3.13 -19.00 13.39
CA PHE A 122 -3.66 -17.69 13.05
C PHE A 122 -3.23 -16.63 14.06
N ASN A 123 -3.38 -16.91 15.36
CA ASN A 123 -2.94 -16.00 16.42
C ASN A 123 -1.44 -15.74 16.38
N LYS A 124 -0.61 -16.77 16.19
CA LYS A 124 0.85 -16.62 16.04
C LYS A 124 1.19 -15.72 14.84
N MET A 125 0.54 -15.94 13.70
CA MET A 125 0.72 -15.11 12.50
C MET A 125 0.31 -13.66 12.75
N MET A 126 -0.84 -13.42 13.40
CA MET A 126 -1.31 -12.07 13.74
C MET A 126 -0.34 -11.36 14.68
N ILE A 127 0.14 -12.04 15.73
CA ILE A 127 1.12 -11.49 16.68
C ILE A 127 2.45 -11.19 15.96
N GLY A 128 2.95 -12.12 15.14
CA GLY A 128 4.18 -11.94 14.38
C GLY A 128 4.08 -10.77 13.39
N SER A 129 2.98 -10.69 12.63
CA SER A 129 2.70 -9.59 11.72
C SER A 129 2.61 -8.25 12.45
N SER A 130 1.88 -8.20 13.57
CA SER A 130 1.77 -7.00 14.40
C SER A 130 3.13 -6.54 14.96
N ARG A 131 3.96 -7.47 15.46
CA ARG A 131 5.31 -7.17 15.94
C ARG A 131 6.20 -6.63 14.82
N ASN A 132 6.20 -7.29 13.67
CA ASN A 132 6.99 -6.87 12.51
C ASN A 132 6.54 -5.50 11.99
N LEU A 133 5.22 -5.26 11.92
CA LEU A 133 4.68 -3.97 11.53
C LEU A 133 5.07 -2.86 12.51
N LYS A 134 4.98 -3.12 13.82
CA LYS A 134 5.45 -2.19 14.87
C LYS A 134 6.96 -1.92 14.77
N ALA A 135 7.76 -2.94 14.49
CA ALA A 135 9.20 -2.79 14.29
C ALA A 135 9.49 -1.94 13.04
N TRP A 136 8.81 -2.20 11.93
CA TRP A 136 8.89 -1.41 10.71
C TRP A 136 8.50 0.05 10.95
N HIS A 137 7.41 0.32 11.68
CA HIS A 137 7.01 1.68 12.06
C HIS A 137 8.09 2.41 12.86
N ARG A 138 8.70 1.75 13.85
CA ARG A 138 9.78 2.34 14.65
C ARG A 138 11.01 2.64 13.79
N LYS A 139 11.39 1.69 12.92
CA LYS A 139 12.51 1.83 11.99
C LYS A 139 12.30 3.03 11.05
N MET A 140 11.15 3.08 10.38
CA MET A 140 10.81 4.15 9.44
C MET A 140 10.77 5.53 10.11
N LYS A 141 10.16 5.66 11.28
CA LYS A 141 10.15 6.94 12.02
C LYS A 141 11.54 7.44 12.39
N ARG A 142 12.47 6.52 12.67
CA ARG A 142 13.84 6.86 13.06
C ARG A 142 14.73 7.18 11.86
N GLU A 143 14.64 6.37 10.82
CA GLU A 143 15.59 6.40 9.70
C GLU A 143 15.09 7.24 8.52
N GLN A 144 13.78 7.29 8.29
CA GLN A 144 13.13 7.92 7.13
C GLN A 144 11.79 8.58 7.54
N PRO A 145 11.83 9.58 8.44
CA PRO A 145 10.62 10.14 9.02
C PRO A 145 9.74 10.84 7.98
N ILE A 146 10.32 11.58 7.04
CA ILE A 146 9.59 12.34 6.02
C ILE A 146 8.80 11.36 5.13
N GLU A 147 9.47 10.34 4.61
CA GLU A 147 8.89 9.30 3.78
C GLU A 147 7.82 8.51 4.54
N TYR A 148 8.07 8.23 5.83
CA TYR A 148 7.10 7.57 6.69
C TYR A 148 5.79 8.36 6.80
N TYR A 149 5.86 9.66 7.10
CA TYR A 149 4.68 10.50 7.27
C TYR A 149 3.97 10.74 5.93
N HIS A 150 4.70 10.91 4.82
CA HIS A 150 4.11 10.95 3.48
C HIS A 150 3.37 9.64 3.15
N LEU A 151 3.98 8.48 3.42
CA LEU A 151 3.33 7.20 3.16
C LEU A 151 2.06 7.00 3.98
N GLN A 152 2.05 7.45 5.24
CA GLN A 152 0.84 7.44 6.07
C GLN A 152 -0.24 8.37 5.50
N TYR A 153 0.15 9.57 5.10
CA TYR A 153 -0.76 10.55 4.52
C TYR A 153 -1.35 10.07 3.21
N GLU A 154 -0.55 9.56 2.26
CA GLU A 154 -1.05 9.01 0.99
C GLU A 154 -2.05 7.85 1.19
N ARG A 155 -1.82 7.00 2.19
CA ARG A 155 -2.80 5.97 2.58
C ARG A 155 -4.09 6.60 3.10
N PHE A 156 -3.97 7.61 3.97
CA PHE A 156 -5.13 8.34 4.47
C PHE A 156 -5.89 9.01 3.32
N LYS A 157 -5.20 9.63 2.36
CA LYS A 157 -5.83 10.29 1.21
C LYS A 157 -6.71 9.35 0.40
N LYS A 158 -6.21 8.13 0.16
CA LYS A 158 -6.95 7.09 -0.59
C LYS A 158 -8.24 6.67 0.11
N VAL A 159 -8.27 6.70 1.44
CA VAL A 159 -9.44 6.31 2.25
C VAL A 159 -10.40 7.48 2.44
N GLY A 160 -9.88 8.70 2.64
CA GLY A 160 -10.65 9.88 3.06
C GLY A 160 -11.59 10.48 2.04
N ALA A 161 -11.61 9.97 0.80
CA ALA A 161 -12.48 10.39 -0.31
C ALA A 161 -12.63 11.93 -0.46
N TYR A 162 -11.71 12.54 -1.19
CA TYR A 162 -11.79 13.96 -1.58
C TYR A 162 -12.89 14.16 -2.62
N LYS A 163 -14.03 14.72 -2.19
CA LYS A 163 -15.26 14.79 -2.98
C LYS A 163 -15.58 16.20 -3.48
N LEU A 164 -15.08 17.23 -2.81
CA LEU A 164 -15.43 18.61 -3.09
C LEU A 164 -14.27 19.31 -3.78
N VAL A 165 -14.57 20.28 -4.64
CA VAL A 165 -13.57 21.08 -5.35
C VAL A 165 -13.70 22.53 -4.86
N ALA A 166 -12.60 23.10 -4.37
CA ALA A 166 -12.52 24.50 -3.98
C ALA A 166 -12.42 25.41 -5.21
N LYS A 167 -12.65 26.72 -5.05
CA LYS A 167 -12.61 27.70 -6.15
C LYS A 167 -11.26 27.78 -6.87
N ARG A 168 -10.16 27.50 -6.16
CA ARG A 168 -8.80 27.43 -6.73
C ARG A 168 -8.54 26.12 -7.48
N GLY A 169 -9.41 25.12 -7.34
CA GLY A 169 -9.39 23.86 -8.10
C GLY A 169 -8.88 22.65 -7.33
N GLU A 170 -8.32 22.81 -6.14
CA GLU A 170 -7.93 21.66 -5.31
C GLU A 170 -9.14 20.89 -4.79
N LYS A 171 -8.94 19.59 -4.57
CA LYS A 171 -9.96 18.74 -3.97
C LYS A 171 -9.82 18.75 -2.46
N VAL A 172 -10.91 18.94 -1.75
CA VAL A 172 -10.98 18.98 -0.29
C VAL A 172 -11.92 17.91 0.27
N ARG A 173 -11.81 17.60 1.57
CA ARG A 173 -12.51 16.45 2.17
C ARG A 173 -13.94 16.76 2.60
N ASN A 174 -14.15 17.91 3.21
CA ASN A 174 -15.44 18.30 3.78
C ASN A 174 -15.79 19.75 3.40
N SER A 175 -17.05 20.14 3.65
CA SER A 175 -17.56 21.45 3.28
C SER A 175 -16.88 22.58 4.04
N LEU A 176 -16.50 22.38 5.31
CA LEU A 176 -15.82 23.39 6.10
C LEU A 176 -14.43 23.71 5.52
N GLU A 177 -13.66 22.70 5.13
CA GLU A 177 -12.39 22.89 4.41
C GLU A 177 -12.63 23.66 3.10
N LYS A 178 -13.70 23.34 2.36
CA LYS A 178 -14.06 24.06 1.13
C LYS A 178 -14.34 25.54 1.40
N ASP A 179 -15.12 25.84 2.44
CA ASP A 179 -15.50 27.21 2.78
C ASP A 179 -14.27 28.04 3.20
N VAL A 180 -13.33 27.43 3.95
CA VAL A 180 -12.06 28.05 4.30
C VAL A 180 -11.18 28.27 3.06
N ALA A 181 -11.04 27.27 2.19
CA ALA A 181 -10.27 27.40 0.94
C ALA A 181 -10.83 28.52 0.04
N ASP A 182 -12.14 28.56 -0.13
CA ASP A 182 -12.83 29.58 -0.92
C ASP A 182 -12.69 30.97 -0.33
N LEU A 183 -12.68 31.10 1.00
CA LEU A 183 -12.38 32.36 1.70
C LEU A 183 -10.95 32.82 1.41
N LEU A 184 -9.96 31.96 1.63
CA LEU A 184 -8.54 32.28 1.43
C LEU A 184 -8.27 32.71 -0.03
N TYR A 185 -8.86 31.99 -0.98
CA TYR A 185 -8.81 32.34 -2.40
C TYR A 185 -9.48 33.69 -2.69
N GLY A 186 -10.67 33.93 -2.11
CA GLY A 186 -11.39 35.20 -2.26
C GLY A 186 -10.62 36.40 -1.68
N MET A 187 -9.82 36.18 -0.64
CA MET A 187 -8.92 37.17 -0.05
C MET A 187 -7.61 37.36 -0.85
N LYS A 188 -7.41 36.60 -1.93
CA LYS A 188 -6.18 36.58 -2.74
C LYS A 188 -4.93 36.25 -1.91
N LEU A 189 -5.08 35.38 -0.91
CA LEU A 189 -3.96 34.91 -0.10
C LEU A 189 -3.32 33.68 -0.76
N GLU A 190 -2.00 33.68 -0.85
CA GLU A 190 -1.22 32.48 -1.18
C GLU A 190 -1.28 31.51 0.00
N TYR A 191 -1.76 30.28 -0.24
CA TYR A 191 -1.83 29.23 0.77
C TYR A 191 -1.40 27.87 0.23
N GLU A 192 -0.98 27.00 1.14
CA GLU A 192 -0.71 25.59 0.87
C GLU A 192 -1.86 24.74 1.46
N TYR A 193 -2.43 23.82 0.68
CA TYR A 193 -3.43 22.85 1.17
C TYR A 193 -2.73 21.55 1.60
N GLU A 194 -2.98 21.10 2.82
CA GLU A 194 -2.36 19.92 3.43
C GLU A 194 -0.81 19.84 3.33
N PRO A 195 -0.07 20.91 3.66
CA PRO A 195 1.39 20.89 3.58
C PRO A 195 2.00 19.95 4.63
N LEU A 196 3.17 19.40 4.35
CA LEU A 196 3.96 18.69 5.36
C LEU A 196 4.70 19.72 6.22
N VAL A 197 4.33 19.80 7.51
CA VAL A 197 4.95 20.72 8.48
C VAL A 197 5.70 19.94 9.57
N LYS A 198 6.92 20.36 9.87
CA LYS A 198 7.74 19.78 10.94
C LYS A 198 7.32 20.37 12.29
N GLY A 199 6.99 19.51 13.25
CA GLY A 199 6.94 19.81 14.69
C GLY A 199 8.21 19.33 15.39
N LYS A 200 8.25 19.41 16.73
CA LYS A 200 9.45 19.08 17.51
C LYS A 200 9.99 17.68 17.24
N GLU A 201 9.11 16.68 17.30
CA GLU A 201 9.49 15.26 17.20
C GLU A 201 8.83 14.51 16.04
N LYS A 202 7.86 15.14 15.38
CA LYS A 202 7.06 14.51 14.33
C LYS A 202 6.59 15.52 13.31
N TYR A 203 6.09 15.00 12.20
CA TYR A 203 5.51 15.80 11.14
C TYR A 203 3.99 15.78 11.21
N TYR A 204 3.39 16.86 10.73
CA TYR A 204 1.96 17.07 10.67
C TYR A 204 1.53 17.51 9.27
N PHE A 205 0.26 17.25 8.97
CA PHE A 205 -0.42 17.81 7.82
C PHE A 205 -1.57 18.67 8.35
N PRO A 206 -1.36 19.98 8.56
CA PRO A 206 -2.47 20.88 8.81
C PRO A 206 -3.32 21.09 7.58
N ASP A 207 -4.58 21.47 7.72
CA ASP A 207 -5.48 21.56 6.55
C ASP A 207 -5.05 22.69 5.61
N PHE A 208 -4.68 23.85 6.15
CA PHE A 208 -4.13 24.97 5.38
C PHE A 208 -2.94 25.64 6.08
N LYS A 209 -2.07 26.25 5.28
CA LYS A 209 -0.99 27.11 5.74
C LYS A 209 -0.95 28.40 4.93
N VAL A 210 -0.87 29.53 5.62
CA VAL A 210 -0.70 30.87 5.05
C VAL A 210 0.51 31.51 5.74
N LYS A 211 1.64 31.62 5.05
CA LYS A 211 2.92 32.01 5.67
C LYS A 211 3.23 31.14 6.89
N ASN A 212 3.21 31.72 8.10
CA ASN A 212 3.47 31.05 9.37
C ASN A 212 2.18 30.69 10.16
N LEU A 213 1.00 30.99 9.60
CA LEU A 213 -0.29 30.65 10.18
C LEU A 213 -0.75 29.29 9.65
N LEU A 214 -1.09 28.39 10.56
CA LEU A 214 -1.70 27.09 10.29
C LEU A 214 -3.19 27.15 10.64
N ILE A 215 -4.03 26.58 9.79
CA ILE A 215 -5.47 26.53 9.98
C ILE A 215 -5.91 25.06 9.97
N GLU A 216 -6.54 24.63 11.06
CA GLU A 216 -7.17 23.31 11.20
C GLU A 216 -8.68 23.44 11.11
N CYS A 217 -9.32 22.61 10.30
CA CYS A 217 -10.77 22.49 10.19
C CYS A 217 -11.22 21.20 10.89
N SER A 218 -12.13 21.28 11.86
CA SER A 218 -12.65 20.09 12.53
C SER A 218 -14.16 20.10 12.65
N MET A 219 -14.79 19.04 12.13
CA MET A 219 -16.22 18.76 12.28
C MET A 219 -16.49 17.54 13.18
N TRP A 220 -15.49 17.08 13.94
CA TRP A 220 -15.61 15.89 14.79
C TRP A 220 -16.44 16.19 16.05
N ARG A 221 -17.34 15.27 16.42
CA ARG A 221 -18.10 15.33 17.68
C ARG A 221 -17.34 14.59 18.78
N GLY A 222 -17.05 15.27 19.88
CA GLY A 222 -16.38 14.70 21.05
C GLY A 222 -15.04 15.36 21.38
N GLU A 223 -14.77 15.46 22.68
CA GLU A 223 -13.66 16.24 23.25
C GLU A 223 -12.28 15.63 22.97
N GLU A 224 -12.19 14.32 22.75
CA GLU A 224 -10.91 13.64 22.48
C GLU A 224 -10.16 14.26 21.29
N LYS A 225 -10.89 14.69 20.26
CA LYS A 225 -10.29 15.36 19.10
C LYS A 225 -9.72 16.72 19.48
N ALA A 226 -10.39 17.46 20.36
CA ALA A 226 -9.93 18.77 20.83
C ALA A 226 -8.60 18.66 21.60
N TYR A 227 -8.46 17.67 22.49
CA TYR A 227 -7.18 17.42 23.18
C TYR A 227 -6.06 17.02 22.21
N LYS A 228 -6.35 16.18 21.20
CA LYS A 228 -5.36 15.82 20.17
C LYS A 228 -4.91 17.05 19.37
N LEU A 229 -5.83 17.96 19.04
CA LEU A 229 -5.51 19.22 18.37
C LEU A 229 -4.70 20.14 19.29
N LEU A 230 -5.02 20.26 20.57
CA LEU A 230 -4.27 21.07 21.53
C LEU A 230 -2.80 20.64 21.60
N HIS A 231 -2.55 19.33 21.69
CA HIS A 231 -1.20 18.79 21.68
C HIS A 231 -0.46 19.06 20.36
N LYS A 232 -1.16 18.96 19.22
CA LYS A 232 -0.60 19.29 17.90
C LYS A 232 -0.23 20.77 17.82
N ILE A 233 -1.12 21.67 18.25
CA ILE A 233 -0.91 23.12 18.26
C ILE A 233 0.28 23.49 19.14
N LYS A 234 0.32 22.99 20.39
CA LYS A 234 1.44 23.24 21.30
C LYS A 234 2.80 22.77 20.77
N ASP A 235 2.80 21.71 19.97
CA ASP A 235 4.03 21.21 19.33
C ASP A 235 4.46 22.11 18.17
N LEU A 236 3.50 22.57 17.36
CA LEU A 236 3.76 23.47 16.23
C LEU A 236 4.16 24.88 16.67
N GLN A 237 3.57 25.39 17.76
CA GLN A 237 3.94 26.70 18.32
C GLN A 237 5.41 26.74 18.80
N LYS A 238 5.96 25.61 19.26
CA LYS A 238 7.39 25.53 19.63
C LYS A 238 8.32 25.71 18.44
N GLU A 239 7.85 25.39 17.24
CA GLU A 239 8.55 25.63 15.98
C GLU A 239 8.23 27.02 15.38
N GLY A 240 7.52 27.87 16.13
CA GLY A 240 7.20 29.24 15.76
C GLY A 240 5.90 29.43 15.00
N TYR A 241 5.12 28.37 14.72
CA TYR A 241 3.86 28.50 13.98
C TYR A 241 2.75 29.13 14.83
N LEU A 242 1.93 29.96 14.18
CA LEU A 242 0.62 30.36 14.70
C LEU A 242 -0.41 29.31 14.28
N ALA A 243 -1.42 29.04 15.10
CA ALA A 243 -2.45 28.07 14.77
C ALA A 243 -3.85 28.59 15.10
N ILE A 244 -4.79 28.37 14.20
CA ILE A 244 -6.22 28.60 14.39
C ILE A 244 -6.97 27.30 14.13
N VAL A 245 -7.98 27.03 14.95
CA VAL A 245 -8.88 25.89 14.78
C VAL A 245 -10.27 26.39 14.46
N VAL A 246 -10.76 26.03 13.28
CA VAL A 246 -12.09 26.37 12.78
C VAL A 246 -13.01 25.20 13.07
N VAL A 247 -14.09 25.45 13.82
CA VAL A 247 -15.13 24.46 14.09
C VAL A 247 -16.51 25.08 13.86
N PRO A 248 -17.53 24.31 13.43
CA PRO A 248 -18.89 24.82 13.38
C PRO A 248 -19.38 25.24 14.78
N ARG A 249 -20.12 26.35 14.88
CA ARG A 249 -20.64 26.91 16.14
C ARG A 249 -21.33 25.88 17.04
N GLN A 250 -22.12 24.97 16.47
CA GLN A 250 -22.80 23.90 17.20
C GLN A 250 -21.86 22.89 17.87
N LEU A 251 -20.60 22.79 17.43
CA LEU A 251 -19.60 21.89 18.00
C LEU A 251 -18.71 22.57 19.05
N ARG A 252 -18.79 23.90 19.22
CA ARG A 252 -17.92 24.68 20.12
C ARG A 252 -17.75 24.05 21.50
N HIS A 253 -18.83 23.55 22.08
CA HIS A 253 -18.82 22.97 23.42
C HIS A 253 -17.86 21.77 23.58
N PHE A 254 -17.59 21.00 22.51
CA PHE A 254 -16.61 19.92 22.53
C PHE A 254 -15.15 20.41 22.44
N TYR A 255 -14.92 21.66 22.09
CA TYR A 255 -13.60 22.24 21.81
C TYR A 255 -13.23 23.37 22.78
N LYS A 256 -13.92 23.49 23.93
CA LYS A 256 -13.65 24.53 24.94
C LYS A 256 -12.18 24.60 25.37
N VAL A 257 -11.49 23.46 25.44
CA VAL A 257 -10.05 23.40 25.78
C VAL A 257 -9.15 24.14 24.77
N LEU A 258 -9.70 24.50 23.60
CA LEU A 258 -9.03 25.26 22.55
C LEU A 258 -9.51 26.71 22.44
N ASP A 259 -10.26 27.26 23.41
CA ASP A 259 -10.94 28.56 23.26
C ASP A 259 -10.02 29.70 22.75
N GLU A 260 -8.74 29.72 23.13
CA GLU A 260 -7.74 30.69 22.65
C GLU A 260 -7.43 30.57 21.13
N TYR A 261 -7.53 29.36 20.59
CA TYR A 261 -7.23 29.02 19.19
C TYR A 261 -8.49 28.92 18.34
N LEU A 262 -9.66 28.90 18.98
CA LEU A 262 -10.91 28.54 18.35
C LEU A 262 -11.48 29.71 17.55
N VAL A 263 -12.09 29.35 16.43
CA VAL A 263 -12.92 30.21 15.60
C VAL A 263 -14.16 29.41 15.23
N THR A 264 -15.33 30.01 15.43
CA THR A 264 -16.60 29.30 15.25
C THR A 264 -17.38 29.67 14.00
N ASP A 265 -16.93 30.68 13.28
CA ASP A 265 -17.52 31.14 12.03
C ASP A 265 -16.45 31.67 11.06
N ILE A 266 -16.79 31.66 9.77
CA ILE A 266 -15.87 32.07 8.70
C ILE A 266 -15.62 33.59 8.71
N GLY A 267 -16.55 34.39 9.26
CA GLY A 267 -16.38 35.84 9.41
C GLY A 267 -15.28 36.17 10.43
N GLU A 268 -15.36 35.57 11.60
CA GLU A 268 -14.35 35.64 12.67
C GLU A 268 -12.99 35.16 12.14
N LEU A 269 -12.94 34.11 11.31
CA LEU A 269 -11.69 33.67 10.69
C LEU A 269 -11.08 34.77 9.82
N LYS A 270 -11.90 35.40 8.97
CA LYS A 270 -11.46 36.49 8.08
C LYS A 270 -10.87 37.65 8.89
N GLU A 271 -11.55 38.07 9.96
CA GLU A 271 -11.08 39.14 10.84
C GLU A 271 -9.75 38.79 11.51
N LYS A 272 -9.61 37.57 12.06
CA LYS A 272 -8.35 37.12 12.67
C LYS A 272 -7.19 37.10 11.67
N ILE A 273 -7.43 36.63 10.45
CA ILE A 273 -6.40 36.62 9.40
C ILE A 273 -5.95 38.05 9.06
N ILE A 274 -6.88 39.00 8.94
CA ILE A 274 -6.55 40.41 8.66
C ILE A 274 -5.71 41.00 9.79
N CYS A 275 -6.12 40.81 11.04
CA CYS A 275 -5.38 41.30 12.22
C CYS A 275 -3.96 40.74 12.29
N LEU A 276 -3.78 39.45 11.99
CA LEU A 276 -2.46 38.80 11.97
C LEU A 276 -1.60 39.24 10.76
N GLY A 277 -2.22 39.64 9.65
CA GLY A 277 -1.50 40.15 8.48
C GLY A 277 -0.89 41.53 8.71
N SER A 278 -1.60 42.40 9.44
CA SER A 278 -1.14 43.76 9.74
C SER A 278 0.06 43.79 10.70
N SER A 279 0.15 42.85 11.63
CA SER A 279 1.23 42.79 12.63
C SER A 279 2.56 42.23 12.11
N VAL A 280 2.59 41.64 10.92
CA VAL A 280 3.79 41.06 10.30
C VAL A 280 4.45 42.01 9.28
N SER A 281 3.81 43.15 8.99
CA SER A 281 4.32 44.18 8.07
C SER A 281 4.97 45.36 8.80
N SER A 282 5.15 45.26 10.12
CA SER A 282 5.82 46.22 11.01
C SER A 282 7.11 45.61 11.54
#